data_AF-A0A7C3KKP1-F1
#
_entry.id   AF-A0A7C3KKP1-F1
#
_cell.length_a   1.000
_cell.length_b   1.000
_cell.length_c   1.000
_cell.angle_alpha   90.00
_cell.angle_beta   90.00
_cell.angle_gamma   90.00
#
_symmetry.space_group_name_H-M   'P 1'
#
loop_
_entity.id
_entity.type
_entity.pdbx_description
1 polymer ?
#
loop_
_entity_poly.entity_id
_entity_poly.type
_entity_poly.pdbx_seq_one_letter_code
_entity_poly.pdbx_strand_id
1 'polypeptide(L)'
;MPKSTAKKTEKPVEELSYEEALAELENIVSVLEGEQGQLEEAIKLFERGQALAARCGVLLEAAELKVKQVAGDTAVPFEEESE
;
A
#
# COMPACT_ATOMS: atom_id res chain seq x y z
N MET A 1 17.41 20.78 -2.66
CA MET A 1 17.84 19.72 -3.59
C MET A 1 16.61 18.90 -3.97
N PRO A 2 16.11 18.93 -5.21
CA PRO A 2 14.97 18.11 -5.60
C PRO A 2 15.46 16.70 -5.92
N LYS A 3 15.12 15.70 -5.10
CA LYS A 3 15.37 14.31 -5.44
C LYS A 3 14.29 13.84 -6.41
N SER A 4 14.71 13.70 -7.65
CA SER A 4 14.03 13.06 -8.77
C SER A 4 13.63 11.62 -8.44
N THR A 5 12.34 11.29 -8.51
CA THR A 5 11.84 9.92 -8.71
C THR A 5 10.58 9.90 -9.58
N ALA A 6 10.69 10.44 -10.79
CA ALA A 6 9.70 10.24 -11.85
C ALA A 6 10.03 8.93 -12.61
N LYS A 7 9.72 7.75 -12.03
CA LYS A 7 9.63 6.46 -12.76
C LYS A 7 9.12 5.31 -11.86
N LYS A 8 7.82 5.23 -11.54
CA LYS A 8 7.31 4.13 -10.68
C LYS A 8 5.96 3.55 -11.08
N THR A 9 5.62 3.59 -12.37
CA THR A 9 4.37 3.00 -12.90
C THR A 9 4.59 1.81 -13.85
N GLU A 10 5.81 1.25 -13.94
CA GLU A 10 6.09 0.12 -14.85
C GLU A 10 6.07 -1.26 -14.18
N LYS A 11 6.20 -1.36 -12.85
CA LYS A 11 6.21 -2.66 -12.17
C LYS A 11 4.79 -3.17 -11.89
N PRO A 12 4.51 -4.48 -12.14
CA PRO A 12 3.28 -5.12 -11.69
C PRO A 12 3.08 -4.95 -10.18
N VAL A 13 1.84 -4.76 -9.72
CA VAL A 13 1.53 -4.55 -8.29
C VAL A 13 2.03 -5.73 -7.45
N GLU A 14 1.93 -6.93 -8.04
CA GLU A 14 2.28 -8.22 -7.45
C GLU A 14 3.78 -8.38 -7.20
N GLU A 15 4.61 -7.51 -7.77
CA GLU A 15 6.06 -7.53 -7.62
C GLU A 15 6.57 -6.45 -6.65
N LEU A 16 5.71 -5.54 -6.20
CA LEU A 16 6.11 -4.44 -5.33
C LEU A 16 6.39 -4.92 -3.90
N SER A 17 7.43 -4.34 -3.28
CA SER A 17 7.61 -4.43 -1.82
C SER A 17 6.55 -3.61 -1.08
N TYR A 18 6.41 -3.79 0.23
CA TYR A 18 5.46 -3.04 1.05
C TYR A 18 5.72 -1.54 0.97
N GLU A 19 6.97 -1.13 1.20
CA GLU A 19 7.41 0.28 1.10
C GLU A 19 7.19 0.83 -0.31
N GLU A 20 7.40 0.00 -1.35
CA GLU A 20 7.21 0.44 -2.71
C GLU A 20 5.73 0.71 -3.03
N ALA A 21 4.86 -0.21 -2.62
CA ALA A 21 3.41 -0.14 -2.83
C ALA A 21 2.77 0.98 -2.00
N LEU A 22 3.18 1.14 -0.74
CA LEU A 22 2.70 2.20 0.14
C LEU A 22 3.07 3.59 -0.41
N ALA A 23 4.33 3.79 -0.80
CA ALA A 23 4.76 5.07 -1.37
C ALA A 23 4.03 5.39 -2.68
N GLU A 24 3.74 4.40 -3.52
CA GLU A 24 2.95 4.61 -4.74
C GLU A 24 1.49 4.98 -4.40
N LEU A 25 0.89 4.32 -3.41
CA LEU A 25 -0.46 4.59 -2.95
C LEU A 25 -0.61 6.01 -2.38
N GLU A 26 0.33 6.44 -1.53
CA GLU A 26 0.36 7.80 -0.98
C GLU A 26 0.43 8.87 -2.09
N ASN A 27 1.24 8.63 -3.12
CA ASN A 27 1.31 9.52 -4.27
C ASN A 27 -0.02 9.57 -5.04
N ILE A 28 -0.67 8.42 -5.24
CA ILE A 28 -1.98 8.36 -5.91
C ILE A 28 -3.03 9.14 -5.11
N VAL A 29 -3.08 8.95 -3.79
CA VAL A 29 -4.00 9.69 -2.92
C VAL A 29 -3.75 11.20 -3.04
N SER A 30 -2.48 11.62 -2.94
CA SER A 30 -2.11 13.04 -3.08
C SER A 30 -2.52 13.62 -4.44
N VAL A 31 -2.46 12.84 -5.53
CA VAL A 31 -2.89 13.29 -6.86
C VAL A 31 -4.41 13.38 -6.95
N LEU A 32 -5.13 12.40 -6.40
CA LEU A 32 -6.61 12.38 -6.40
C LEU A 32 -7.22 13.48 -5.52
N GLU A 33 -6.53 13.88 -4.45
CA GLU A 33 -6.91 15.04 -3.63
C GLU A 33 -6.69 16.38 -4.34
N GLY A 34 -5.80 16.40 -5.34
CA GLY A 34 -5.62 17.56 -6.22
C GLY A 34 -6.75 17.64 -7.25
N GLU A 35 -7.47 18.76 -7.30
CA GLU A 35 -8.64 18.99 -8.18
C GLU A 35 -8.35 18.99 -9.71
N GLN A 36 -7.22 18.46 -10.18
CA GLN A 36 -6.70 18.67 -11.54
C GLN A 36 -6.66 17.42 -12.44
N GLY A 37 -7.41 16.37 -12.11
CA GLY A 37 -7.51 15.16 -12.95
C GLY A 37 -8.70 15.17 -13.91
N GLN A 38 -8.51 14.65 -15.13
CA GLN A 38 -9.64 14.22 -15.97
C GLN A 38 -10.31 12.99 -15.33
N LEU A 39 -11.63 12.84 -15.46
CA LEU A 39 -12.40 11.77 -14.84
C LEU A 39 -11.83 10.37 -15.14
N GLU A 40 -11.45 10.11 -16.39
CA GLU A 40 -10.85 8.84 -16.82
C GLU A 40 -9.49 8.57 -16.15
N GLU A 41 -8.71 9.60 -15.88
CA GLU A 41 -7.43 9.48 -15.18
C GLU A 41 -7.65 9.20 -13.68
N ALA A 42 -8.62 9.88 -13.07
CA ALA A 42 -9.02 9.64 -11.69
C ALA A 42 -9.49 8.20 -11.48
N ILE A 43 -10.26 7.64 -12.41
CA ILE A 43 -10.69 6.23 -12.36
C ILE A 43 -9.50 5.28 -12.40
N LYS A 44 -8.54 5.49 -13.33
CA LYS A 44 -7.34 4.64 -13.43
C LYS A 44 -6.49 4.70 -12.17
N LEU A 45 -6.31 5.90 -11.62
CA LEU A 45 -5.58 6.11 -10.37
C LEU A 45 -6.28 5.40 -9.21
N PHE A 46 -7.61 5.47 -9.13
CA PHE A 46 -8.38 4.77 -8.11
C PHE A 46 -8.25 3.25 -8.22
N GLU A 47 -8.38 2.67 -9.42
CA GLU A 47 -8.21 1.23 -9.65
C GLU A 47 -6.80 0.76 -9.24
N ARG A 48 -5.77 1.50 -9.64
CA ARG A 48 -4.39 1.22 -9.23
C ARG A 48 -4.22 1.34 -7.72
N GLY A 49 -4.81 2.36 -7.10
CA GLY A 49 -4.79 2.57 -5.65
C GLY A 49 -5.42 1.39 -4.89
N GLN A 50 -6.56 0.87 -5.35
CA GLN A 50 -7.18 -0.31 -4.75
C GLN A 50 -6.29 -1.55 -4.85
N ALA A 51 -5.65 -1.77 -6.00
CA ALA A 51 -4.73 -2.90 -6.16
C ALA A 51 -3.51 -2.78 -5.22
N LEU A 52 -2.95 -1.57 -5.06
CA LEU A 52 -1.84 -1.32 -4.13
C LEU A 52 -2.25 -1.54 -2.67
N ALA A 53 -3.44 -1.07 -2.27
CA ALA A 53 -3.97 -1.30 -0.93
C ALA A 53 -4.15 -2.80 -0.63
N ALA A 54 -4.71 -3.56 -1.59
CA ALA A 54 -4.83 -5.00 -1.47
C ALA A 54 -3.46 -5.69 -1.33
N ARG A 55 -2.46 -5.26 -2.10
CA ARG A 55 -1.09 -5.77 -1.99
C ARG A 55 -0.48 -5.48 -0.61
N CYS A 56 -0.66 -4.28 -0.09
CA CYS A 56 -0.20 -3.93 1.25
C CYS A 56 -0.83 -4.86 2.30
N GLY A 57 -2.14 -5.12 2.22
CA GLY A 57 -2.84 -6.06 3.09
C GLY A 57 -2.23 -7.47 3.05
N VAL A 58 -2.04 -8.04 1.86
CA VAL A 58 -1.43 -9.38 1.69
C VAL A 58 -0.02 -9.44 2.31
N LEU A 59 0.78 -8.39 2.13
CA LEU A 59 2.13 -8.34 2.70
C LEU A 59 2.11 -8.25 4.23
N LEU A 60 1.18 -7.49 4.79
CA LEU A 60 1.01 -7.37 6.25
C LEU A 60 0.51 -8.67 6.87
N GLU A 61 -0.48 -9.33 6.26
CA GLU A 61 -0.96 -10.65 6.70
C GLU A 61 0.16 -11.70 6.68
N ALA A 62 0.97 -11.72 5.63
CA ALA A 62 2.12 -12.62 5.54
C ALA A 62 3.18 -12.33 6.63
N ALA A 63 3.42 -11.04 6.91
CA ALA A 63 4.33 -10.64 7.98
C ALA A 63 3.78 -11.04 9.36
N GLU A 64 2.50 -10.80 9.62
CA GLU A 64 1.82 -11.18 10.86
C GLU A 64 1.88 -12.69 11.10
N LEU A 65 1.57 -13.50 10.07
CA LEU A 65 1.67 -14.96 10.15
C LEU A 65 3.09 -15.39 10.50
N LYS A 66 4.10 -14.78 9.89
CA LYS A 66 5.51 -15.06 10.17
C LYS A 66 5.89 -14.69 11.60
N VAL A 67 5.40 -13.56 12.10
CA VAL A 67 5.60 -13.14 13.50
C VAL A 67 4.97 -14.17 14.45
N LYS A 68 3.71 -14.57 14.21
CA LYS A 68 3.01 -15.59 15.00
C LYS A 68 3.76 -16.92 15.04
N GLN A 69 4.28 -17.37 13.89
CA GLN A 69 5.05 -18.61 13.81
C GLN A 69 6.37 -18.56 14.61
N VAL A 70 7.04 -17.40 14.64
CA VAL A 70 8.30 -17.23 15.37
C VAL A 70 8.08 -16.99 16.86
N ALA A 71 7.04 -16.23 17.22
CA ALA A 71 6.78 -15.82 18.59
C ALA A 71 6.07 -16.91 19.44
N GLY A 72 5.38 -17.88 18.83
CA GLY A 72 4.65 -18.91 19.57
C GLY A 72 3.63 -18.32 20.56
N ASP A 73 3.54 -18.86 21.78
CA ASP A 73 2.64 -18.40 22.87
C ASP A 73 3.03 -17.04 23.48
N THR A 74 4.17 -16.47 23.10
CA THR A 74 4.62 -15.16 23.62
C THR A 74 4.06 -13.98 22.82
N ALA A 75 3.39 -14.23 21.69
CA ALA A 75 2.69 -13.18 20.96
C ALA A 75 1.44 -12.77 21.75
N VAL A 76 1.51 -11.63 22.44
CA VAL A 76 0.32 -10.99 22.99
C VAL A 76 -0.59 -10.61 21.81
N PRO A 77 -1.84 -11.11 21.75
CA PRO A 77 -2.78 -10.67 20.73
C PRO A 77 -2.94 -9.15 20.81
N PHE A 78 -2.88 -8.47 19.68
CA PHE A 78 -3.35 -7.10 19.60
C PHE A 78 -4.87 -7.17 19.67
N GLU A 79 -5.42 -7.09 20.88
CA GLU A 79 -6.86 -6.97 21.08
C GLU A 79 -7.26 -5.56 20.62
N GLU A 80 -7.98 -5.48 19.49
CA GLU A 80 -8.74 -4.28 19.17
C GLU A 80 -9.75 -4.09 20.31
N GLU A 81 -9.45 -3.20 21.26
CA GLU A 81 -10.46 -2.63 22.14
C GLU A 81 -11.44 -1.87 21.24
N SER A 82 -12.48 -2.58 20.79
CA SER A 82 -13.64 -1.97 20.16
C SER A 82 -14.39 -1.17 21.25
N GLU A 83 -14.08 0.13 21.34
CA GLU A 83 -14.99 1.10 21.97
C GLU A 83 -16.20 1.39 21.07
#